data_AF-A0A2D0AP22-F1
#
_entry.id   AF-A0A2D0AP22-F1
#
_cell.length_a   1.000
_cell.length_b   1.000
_cell.length_c   1.000
_cell.angle_alpha   90.00
_cell.angle_beta   90.00
_cell.angle_gamma   90.00
#
_symmetry.space_group_name_H-M   'P 1'
#
loop_
_entity.id
_entity.type
_entity.pdbx_description
1 polymer ?
#
loop_
_entity_poly.entity_id
_entity_poly.type
_entity_poly.pdbx_seq_one_letter_code
_entity_poly.pdbx_strand_id
1 'polypeptide(L)'
;MAFTERRCRICGCTELQACRGGCSWIDKDLCRSCGEAASHTAPVVMGQRLLIAGRAIKLSRTETLVMQTLISASDRLVEIGTLHAAMYPDSKPPSRESNVLQVLVSRVRRKLAAEGFQHAIETIRLRGYRFVMPQGGAA
;
A
#
# COMPACT_ATOMS: atom_id res chain seq x y z
N MET A 1 0.37 -18.59 -37.36
CA MET A 1 -0.31 -18.45 -36.06
C MET A 1 0.75 -18.12 -35.02
N ALA A 2 0.80 -16.89 -34.51
CA ALA A 2 1.79 -16.51 -33.51
C ALA A 2 1.30 -16.99 -32.14
N PHE A 3 1.90 -18.05 -31.62
CA PHE A 3 1.75 -18.41 -30.21
C PHE A 3 2.32 -17.25 -29.39
N THR A 4 1.46 -16.49 -28.74
CA THR A 4 1.88 -15.43 -27.82
C THR A 4 2.38 -16.13 -26.57
N GLU A 5 3.69 -16.43 -26.56
CA GLU A 5 4.34 -17.10 -25.45
C GLU A 5 4.12 -16.28 -24.17
N ARG A 6 3.53 -16.93 -23.16
CA ARG A 6 3.25 -16.30 -21.87
C ARG A 6 4.56 -15.86 -21.23
N ARG A 7 4.66 -14.57 -20.87
CA ARG A 7 5.87 -13.98 -20.29
C ARG A 7 5.55 -13.25 -18.99
N CYS A 8 6.39 -13.44 -17.98
CA CYS A 8 6.23 -12.76 -16.70
C CYS A 8 6.61 -11.29 -16.88
N ARG A 9 5.72 -10.38 -16.47
CA ARG A 9 5.92 -8.93 -16.60
C ARG A 9 7.07 -8.37 -15.75
N ILE A 10 7.53 -9.13 -14.75
CA ILE A 10 8.58 -8.69 -13.80
C ILE A 10 9.95 -9.23 -14.20
N CYS A 11 10.09 -10.55 -14.33
CA CYS A 11 11.39 -11.19 -14.59
C CYS A 11 11.58 -11.68 -16.03
N GLY A 12 10.54 -11.64 -16.86
CA GLY A 12 10.62 -12.11 -18.25
C GLY A 12 10.66 -13.63 -18.44
N CYS A 13 10.51 -14.44 -17.38
CA CYS A 13 10.45 -15.91 -17.54
C CYS A 13 9.29 -16.33 -18.45
N THR A 14 9.47 -17.46 -19.13
CA THR A 14 8.48 -18.05 -20.04
C THR A 14 8.18 -19.50 -19.66
N GLU A 15 7.29 -20.17 -20.38
CA GLU A 15 6.99 -21.59 -20.14
C GLU A 15 8.20 -22.51 -20.36
N LEU A 16 9.13 -22.11 -21.23
CA LEU A 16 10.35 -22.87 -21.55
C LEU A 16 11.55 -22.45 -20.70
N GLN A 17 11.53 -21.23 -20.15
CA GLN A 17 12.66 -20.68 -19.38
C GLN A 17 12.19 -20.11 -18.04
N ALA A 18 12.21 -20.97 -17.02
CA ALA A 18 11.85 -20.61 -15.65
C ALA A 18 12.90 -19.75 -14.94
N CYS A 19 12.51 -19.10 -13.84
CA CYS A 19 13.43 -18.38 -12.95
C CYS A 19 14.49 -19.30 -12.33
N ARG A 20 15.57 -18.70 -11.82
CA ARG A 20 16.62 -19.40 -11.07
C ARG A 20 16.01 -20.05 -9.82
N GLY A 21 15.93 -21.37 -9.79
CA GLY A 21 15.24 -22.15 -8.74
C GLY A 21 13.85 -22.71 -9.14
N GLY A 22 13.39 -22.44 -10.36
CA GLY A 22 12.09 -22.86 -10.86
C GLY A 22 10.97 -21.91 -10.43
N CYS A 23 9.97 -21.72 -11.29
CA CYS A 23 8.77 -20.95 -10.96
C CYS A 23 7.56 -21.55 -11.67
N SER A 24 6.40 -21.53 -11.01
CA SER A 24 5.11 -21.84 -11.63
C SER A 24 4.37 -20.54 -11.99
N TRP A 25 3.34 -20.60 -12.82
CA TRP A 25 2.48 -19.45 -13.08
C TRP A 25 1.41 -19.29 -12.00
N ILE A 26 1.18 -18.07 -11.52
CA ILE A 26 0.10 -17.75 -10.57
C ILE A 26 -0.98 -16.84 -11.18
N ASP A 27 -0.62 -16.03 -12.18
CA ASP A 27 -1.54 -15.16 -12.92
C ASP A 27 -1.10 -15.07 -14.39
N LYS A 28 -1.97 -14.60 -15.29
CA LYS A 28 -1.80 -14.57 -16.76
C LYS A 28 -0.44 -14.03 -17.21
N ASP A 29 0.15 -13.11 -16.47
CA ASP A 29 1.42 -12.43 -16.76
C ASP A 29 2.38 -12.42 -15.56
N LEU A 30 2.21 -13.32 -14.59
CA LEU A 30 2.99 -13.33 -13.34
C LEU A 30 3.35 -14.75 -12.88
N CYS A 31 4.67 -14.99 -12.69
CA CYS A 31 5.18 -16.23 -12.11
C CYS A 31 5.20 -16.20 -10.58
N ARG A 32 5.25 -17.36 -9.94
CA ARG A 32 5.22 -17.56 -8.49
C ARG A 32 6.37 -16.86 -7.77
N SER A 33 7.58 -16.93 -8.31
CA SER A 33 8.75 -16.27 -7.69
C SER A 33 8.56 -14.75 -7.64
N CYS A 34 8.08 -14.15 -8.73
CA CYS A 34 7.74 -12.73 -8.78
C CYS A 34 6.48 -12.39 -7.96
N GLY A 35 5.51 -13.31 -7.90
CA GLY A 35 4.31 -13.19 -7.10
C GLY A 35 4.59 -13.21 -5.60
N GLU A 36 5.46 -14.10 -5.14
CA GLU A 36 5.92 -14.16 -3.75
C GLU A 36 6.74 -12.91 -3.41
N ALA A 37 7.63 -12.45 -4.30
CA ALA A 37 8.34 -11.18 -4.13
C ALA A 37 7.36 -9.99 -4.03
N ALA A 38 6.30 -9.98 -4.84
CA ALA A 38 5.25 -8.96 -4.79
C ALA A 38 4.32 -9.13 -3.57
N SER A 39 4.10 -10.35 -3.06
CA SER A 39 3.23 -10.58 -1.92
C SER A 39 3.86 -10.07 -0.61
N HIS A 40 5.19 -10.02 -0.53
CA HIS A 40 5.90 -9.41 0.61
C HIS A 40 5.89 -7.88 0.61
N THR A 41 5.43 -7.23 -0.47
CA THR A 41 5.30 -5.78 -0.54
C THR A 41 3.93 -5.26 -0.17
N ALA A 42 2.92 -6.14 -0.06
CA ALA A 42 1.58 -5.75 0.34
C ALA A 42 1.58 -5.16 1.77
N PRO A 43 1.04 -3.95 1.97
CA PRO A 43 0.99 -3.34 3.28
C PRO A 43 -0.07 -4.03 4.15
N VAL A 44 0.33 -4.46 5.34
CA VAL A 44 -0.56 -5.10 6.32
C VAL A 44 -0.44 -4.39 7.66
N VAL A 45 -1.58 -4.00 8.23
CA VAL A 45 -1.63 -3.41 9.57
C VAL A 45 -1.90 -4.50 10.60
N MET A 46 -0.98 -4.70 11.55
CA MET A 46 -1.11 -5.66 12.64
C MET A 46 -0.96 -4.96 13.99
N GLY A 47 -2.08 -4.74 14.68
CA GLY A 47 -2.11 -3.94 15.90
C GLY A 47 -1.62 -2.52 15.63
N GLN A 48 -0.63 -2.04 16.38
CA GLN A 48 -0.05 -0.70 16.21
C GLN A 48 1.20 -0.69 15.32
N ARG A 49 1.26 -1.60 14.34
CA ARG A 49 2.39 -1.71 13.41
C ARG A 49 1.89 -1.86 11.97
N LEU A 50 2.56 -1.18 11.06
CA LEU A 50 2.39 -1.32 9.62
C LEU A 50 3.56 -2.12 9.07
N LEU A 51 3.27 -3.29 8.51
CA LEU A 51 4.21 -4.10 7.76
C LEU A 51 4.11 -3.70 6.29
N ILE A 52 5.20 -3.26 5.68
CA ILE A 52 5.23 -2.87 4.26
C ILE A 52 6.61 -3.18 3.66
N ALA A 53 6.65 -3.93 2.55
CA ALA A 53 7.89 -4.36 1.90
C ALA A 53 8.95 -4.91 2.89
N GLY A 54 8.51 -5.80 3.79
CA GLY A 54 9.37 -6.41 4.82
C GLY A 54 9.81 -5.49 5.97
N ARG A 55 9.33 -4.24 6.03
CA ARG A 55 9.63 -3.27 7.11
C ARG A 55 8.45 -3.14 8.07
N ALA A 56 8.74 -3.06 9.36
CA ALA A 56 7.74 -2.89 10.42
C ALA A 56 7.80 -1.47 11.01
N ILE A 57 6.79 -0.66 10.69
CA ILE A 57 6.70 0.74 11.12
C ILE A 57 5.77 0.85 12.32
N LYS A 58 6.25 1.43 13.41
CA LYS A 58 5.43 1.67 14.62
C LYS A 58 4.47 2.84 14.40
N LEU A 59 3.19 2.58 14.54
CA LEU A 59 2.10 3.56 14.44
C LEU A 59 1.50 3.84 15.81
N SER A 60 0.88 5.01 15.99
CA SER A 60 -0.01 5.27 17.12
C SER A 60 -1.41 4.72 16.84
N ARG A 61 -2.26 4.62 17.87
CA ARG A 61 -3.63 4.09 17.72
C ARG A 61 -4.43 4.78 16.60
N THR A 62 -4.39 6.11 16.54
CA THR A 62 -5.12 6.88 15.52
C THR A 62 -4.50 6.73 14.13
N GLU A 63 -3.17 6.68 14.03
CA GLU A 63 -2.48 6.44 12.75
C GLU A 63 -2.80 5.06 12.20
N THR A 64 -2.86 4.04 13.06
CA THR A 64 -3.27 2.68 12.69
C THR A 64 -4.65 2.66 12.08
N LEU A 65 -5.64 3.34 12.68
CA LEU A 65 -7.02 3.38 12.16
C LEU A 65 -7.08 4.04 10.79
N VAL A 66 -6.41 5.18 10.63
CA VAL A 66 -6.32 5.90 9.34
C VAL A 66 -5.65 5.02 8.28
N MET A 67 -4.51 4.42 8.61
CA MET A 67 -3.78 3.55 7.70
C MET A 67 -4.56 2.29 7.34
N GLN A 68 -5.23 1.67 8.30
CA GLN A 68 -6.07 0.50 8.06
C GLN A 68 -7.21 0.84 7.09
N THR A 69 -7.86 1.98 7.29
CA THR A 69 -8.92 2.46 6.39
C THR A 69 -8.39 2.71 4.97
N LEU A 70 -7.23 3.36 4.87
CA LEU A 70 -6.57 3.65 3.59
C LEU A 70 -6.12 2.38 2.86
N ILE A 71 -5.57 1.40 3.59
CA ILE A 71 -5.10 0.12 3.05
C ILE A 71 -6.28 -0.76 2.65
N SER A 72 -7.36 -0.81 3.45
CA SER A 72 -8.59 -1.51 3.07
C SER A 72 -9.22 -0.92 1.80
N ALA A 73 -9.00 0.37 1.54
CA ALA A 73 -9.41 1.03 0.31
C ALA A 73 -8.37 0.96 -0.83
N SER A 74 -7.22 0.27 -0.65
CA SER A 74 -6.11 0.04 -1.61
C SER A 74 -6.27 0.70 -2.99
N ASP A 75 -5.56 1.82 -3.19
CA ASP A 75 -5.56 2.65 -4.41
C ASP A 75 -6.88 3.36 -4.76
N ARG A 76 -7.88 3.34 -3.88
CA ARG A 76 -9.06 4.20 -3.98
C ARG A 76 -8.89 5.46 -3.17
N LEU A 77 -9.52 6.54 -3.64
CA LEU A 77 -9.67 7.76 -2.88
C LEU A 77 -10.56 7.51 -1.68
N VAL A 78 -10.05 7.79 -0.49
CA VAL A 78 -10.84 7.85 0.73
C VAL A 78 -11.15 9.30 1.04
N GLU A 79 -12.44 9.61 1.15
CA GLU A 79 -12.90 10.96 1.45
C GLU A 79 -12.51 11.40 2.87
N ILE A 80 -12.29 12.70 3.04
CA ILE A 80 -12.00 13.33 4.33
C ILE A 80 -13.04 12.93 5.39
N GLY A 81 -14.33 12.95 5.03
CA GLY A 81 -15.42 12.57 5.92
C GLY A 81 -15.33 11.13 6.44
N THR A 82 -15.00 10.18 5.56
CA THR A 82 -14.82 8.76 5.91
C THR A 82 -13.63 8.56 6.84
N LEU A 83 -12.52 9.26 6.61
CA LEU A 83 -11.35 9.19 7.48
C LEU A 83 -11.62 9.78 8.86
N HIS A 84 -12.34 10.90 8.93
CA HIS A 84 -12.77 11.45 10.21
C HIS A 84 -13.70 10.50 10.96
N ALA A 85 -14.66 9.86 10.29
CA ALA A 85 -15.53 8.88 10.91
C ALA A 85 -14.74 7.67 11.46
N ALA A 86 -13.74 7.19 10.72
CA ALA A 86 -12.88 6.08 11.16
C ALA A 86 -12.01 6.42 12.38
N MET A 87 -11.65 7.70 12.56
CA MET A 87 -10.88 8.15 13.73
C MET A 87 -11.70 8.20 15.03
N TYR A 88 -13.01 8.37 14.91
CA TYR A 88 -13.94 8.55 16.03
C TYR A 88 -15.10 7.56 15.93
N PRO A 89 -14.86 6.24 16.10
CA PRO A 89 -15.92 5.24 16.01
C PRO A 89 -17.03 5.46 17.05
N ASP A 90 -16.65 5.95 18.24
CA ASP A 90 -17.55 6.11 19.39
C ASP A 90 -17.83 7.58 19.75
N SER A 91 -17.47 8.53 18.89
CA SER A 91 -17.64 9.96 19.17
C SER A 91 -17.95 10.76 17.91
N LYS A 92 -18.68 11.86 18.07
CA LYS A 92 -19.01 12.75 16.95
C LYS A 92 -17.70 13.34 16.42
N PRO A 93 -17.41 13.25 15.10
CA PRO A 93 -16.19 13.81 14.56
C PRO A 93 -16.15 15.31 14.89
N PRO A 94 -14.98 15.86 15.26
CA PRO A 94 -14.81 17.29 15.37
C PRO A 94 -15.19 17.94 14.02
N SER A 95 -15.61 19.21 14.07
CA SER A 95 -16.00 19.99 12.90
C SER A 95 -15.05 19.77 11.71
N ARG A 96 -15.61 19.82 10.49
CA ARG A 96 -14.94 19.53 9.18
C ARG A 96 -13.63 20.30 8.91
N GLU A 97 -13.22 21.20 9.80
CA GLU A 97 -12.03 22.06 9.72
C GLU A 97 -10.84 21.54 10.56
N SER A 98 -10.96 20.37 11.18
CA SER A 98 -9.87 19.84 12.01
C SER A 98 -8.66 19.42 11.17
N ASN A 99 -7.57 20.19 11.26
CA ASN A 99 -6.27 19.90 10.64
C ASN A 99 -5.61 18.60 11.15
N VAL A 100 -6.26 17.85 12.03
CA VAL A 100 -5.72 16.60 12.60
C VAL A 100 -5.42 15.58 11.52
N LEU A 101 -6.26 15.42 10.49
CA LEU A 101 -5.94 14.52 9.37
C LEU A 101 -4.68 14.96 8.64
N GLN A 102 -4.50 16.25 8.38
CA GLN A 102 -3.31 16.77 7.74
C GLN A 102 -2.06 16.51 8.59
N VAL A 103 -2.14 16.73 9.91
CA VAL A 103 -1.04 16.47 10.85
C VAL A 103 -0.70 14.99 10.93
N LEU A 104 -1.72 14.12 11.02
CA LEU A 104 -1.53 12.66 11.05
C LEU A 104 -0.89 12.17 9.77
N VAL A 105 -1.41 12.58 8.61
CA VAL A 105 -0.85 12.21 7.31
C VAL A 105 0.59 12.72 7.19
N SER A 106 0.89 13.93 7.64
CA SER A 106 2.26 14.47 7.63
C SER A 106 3.20 13.65 8.52
N ARG A 107 2.75 13.24 9.71
CA ARG A 107 3.52 12.40 10.63
C ARG A 107 3.75 11.00 10.07
N VAL A 108 2.72 10.38 9.49
CA VAL A 108 2.81 9.06 8.85
C VAL A 108 3.73 9.11 7.64
N ARG A 109 3.63 10.15 6.79
CA ARG A 109 4.55 10.35 5.66
C ARG A 109 5.99 10.47 6.12
N ARG A 110 6.25 11.18 7.21
CA ARG A 110 7.61 11.28 7.78
C ARG A 110 8.14 9.94 8.28
N LYS A 111 7.28 9.11 8.90
CA LYS A 111 7.63 7.74 9.31
C LYS A 111 7.93 6.84 8.12
N LEU A 112 7.08 6.89 7.08
CA LEU A 112 7.27 6.12 5.85
C LEU A 112 8.55 6.56 5.11
N ALA A 113 8.79 7.86 5.04
CA ALA A 113 9.99 8.42 4.42
C ALA A 113 11.28 8.01 5.15
N ALA A 114 11.25 7.87 6.49
CA ALA A 114 12.39 7.39 7.27
C ALA A 114 12.79 5.94 6.91
N GLU A 115 11.85 5.15 6.41
CA GLU A 115 12.06 3.77 5.95
C GLU A 115 12.29 3.67 4.43
N GLY A 116 12.37 4.81 3.73
CA GLY A 116 12.59 4.87 2.28
C GLY A 116 11.32 4.86 1.42
N PHE A 117 10.13 4.79 2.02
CA PHE A 117 8.85 4.83 1.30
C PHE A 117 8.37 6.26 1.10
N GLN A 118 8.97 6.94 0.13
CA GLN A 118 8.52 8.27 -0.29
C GLN A 118 7.23 8.12 -1.14
N HIS A 119 6.31 9.08 -1.03
CA HIS A 119 5.06 9.16 -1.82
C HIS A 119 4.00 8.07 -1.61
N ALA A 120 4.05 7.28 -0.54
CA ALA A 120 3.02 6.27 -0.25
C ALA A 120 1.59 6.82 0.04
N ILE A 121 1.47 8.12 0.34
CA ILE A 121 0.17 8.78 0.53
C ILE A 121 0.08 10.00 -0.37
N GLU A 122 -0.90 9.98 -1.27
CA GLU A 122 -1.24 11.09 -2.13
C GLU A 122 -2.42 11.88 -1.55
N THR A 123 -2.29 13.21 -1.60
CA THR A 123 -3.37 14.11 -1.19
C THR A 123 -4.11 14.59 -2.42
N ILE A 124 -5.40 14.25 -2.52
CA ILE A 124 -6.29 14.81 -3.53
C ILE A 124 -6.99 16.02 -2.92
N ARG A 125 -6.58 17.22 -3.36
CA ARG A 125 -7.08 18.50 -2.82
C ARG A 125 -8.61 18.51 -2.74
N LEU A 126 -9.12 18.95 -1.60
CA LEU A 126 -10.56 19.09 -1.30
C LEU A 126 -11.38 17.79 -1.35
N ARG A 127 -10.77 16.62 -1.57
CA ARG A 127 -11.47 15.34 -1.62
C ARG A 127 -11.02 14.39 -0.54
N GLY A 128 -9.71 14.22 -0.36
CA GLY A 128 -9.17 13.34 0.67
C GLY A 128 -7.82 12.76 0.32
N TYR A 129 -7.61 11.51 0.70
CA TYR A 129 -6.32 10.86 0.66
C TYR A 129 -6.42 9.53 -0.07
N ARG A 130 -5.39 9.22 -0.84
CA ARG A 130 -5.21 7.94 -1.52
C ARG A 130 -3.94 7.32 -1.03
N PHE A 131 -4.02 6.07 -0.60
CA PHE A 131 -2.83 5.28 -0.33
C PHE A 131 -2.41 4.58 -1.61
N VAL A 132 -1.23 4.95 -2.08
CA VAL A 132 -0.61 4.33 -3.25
C VAL A 132 0.46 3.42 -2.71
N MET A 133 0.42 2.15 -3.11
CA MET A 133 1.51 1.24 -2.72
C MET A 133 2.82 1.84 -3.22
N PRO A 134 3.81 2.07 -2.33
CA PRO A 134 5.12 2.47 -2.77
C PRO A 134 5.64 1.32 -3.63
N GLN A 135 5.64 1.52 -4.94
CA GLN A 135 6.28 0.60 -5.85
C GLN A 135 7.74 0.61 -5.43
N GLY A 136 8.19 -0.47 -4.78
CA GLY A 136 9.61 -0.64 -4.49
C GLY A 136 10.32 -0.48 -5.82
N GLY A 137 11.01 0.65 -5.97
CA GLY A 137 11.53 1.09 -7.25
C GLY A 137 12.31 -0.05 -7.88
N ALA A 138 11.75 -0.62 -8.94
CA ALA A 138 12.54 -1.23 -9.97
C ALA A 138 13.32 -0.08 -10.63
N ALA A 139 14.55 0.09 -10.17
CA ALA A 139 15.61 0.76 -10.91
C ALA A 139 16.78 -0.22 -10.96
#